data_AF-A0A382ZSP1-F1
#
_entry.id   AF-A0A382ZSP1-F1
#
_cell.length_a   1.000
_cell.length_b   1.000
_cell.length_c   1.000
_cell.angle_alpha   90.00
_cell.angle_beta   90.00
_cell.angle_gamma   90.00
#
_symmetry.space_group_name_H-M   'P 1'
#
loop_
_entity.id
_entity.type
_entity.pdbx_description
1 polymer ?
#
loop_
_entity_poly.entity_id
_entity_poly.type
_entity_poly.pdbx_seq_one_letter_code
_entity_poly.pdbx_strand_id
1 'polypeptide(L)'
;MTETTASASSLMQTNSDDMENELATIQVPDHHGFSEYRLDKHDTLNFIKFYALTIRSEPWVFAGGQMMQPEQLAEAAFATIGVIRITPGLVGVTRKEESA
;
A
#
# COMPACT_ATOMS: atom_id res chain seq x y z
N MET A 1 -46.25 -17.70 -9.40
CA MET A 1 -45.29 -18.35 -10.32
C MET A 1 -45.73 -17.91 -11.71
N THR A 2 -45.09 -17.07 -12.50
CA THR A 2 -43.74 -16.49 -12.62
C THR A 2 -43.92 -15.14 -13.40
N GLU A 3 -43.13 -14.07 -13.22
CA GLU A 3 -41.91 -13.67 -13.96
C GLU A 3 -42.07 -12.21 -14.45
N THR A 4 -40.95 -11.49 -14.69
CA THR A 4 -40.79 -10.14 -15.30
C THR A 4 -40.64 -8.98 -14.30
N THR A 5 -39.66 -8.08 -14.36
CA THR A 5 -38.35 -7.95 -15.01
C THR A 5 -37.74 -6.64 -14.47
N ALA A 6 -36.41 -6.63 -14.32
CA ALA A 6 -35.50 -5.49 -14.39
C ALA A 6 -35.59 -4.30 -13.42
N SER A 7 -34.39 -3.95 -12.94
CA SER A 7 -33.93 -2.67 -12.39
C SER A 7 -34.26 -2.47 -10.89
N ALA A 8 -33.31 -2.33 -9.97
CA ALA A 8 -31.97 -1.78 -10.09
C ALA A 8 -31.02 -2.57 -9.16
N SER A 9 -30.26 -3.50 -9.70
CA SER A 9 -29.04 -3.95 -9.02
C SER A 9 -27.99 -2.86 -9.18
N SER A 10 -28.06 -1.90 -8.27
CA SER A 10 -26.94 -1.25 -7.60
C SER A 10 -25.62 -1.24 -8.38
N LEU A 11 -25.32 -0.09 -8.98
CA LEU A 11 -23.96 0.49 -9.04
C LEU A 11 -22.84 -0.49 -9.47
N MET A 12 -22.94 -1.03 -10.69
CA MET A 12 -21.74 -1.36 -11.46
C MET A 12 -21.27 -0.08 -12.16
N GLN A 13 -20.68 0.83 -11.39
CA GLN A 13 -19.93 1.94 -11.95
C GLN A 13 -18.78 2.31 -11.03
N THR A 14 -17.74 1.48 -11.05
CA THR A 14 -16.37 1.97 -10.86
C THR A 14 -15.66 1.86 -12.20
N ASN A 15 -16.05 2.76 -13.11
CA ASN A 15 -15.15 3.23 -14.15
C ASN A 15 -13.92 3.81 -13.46
N SER A 16 -12.78 3.12 -13.56
CA SER A 16 -11.43 3.66 -13.47
C SER A 16 -10.54 2.60 -14.12
N ASP A 17 -10.67 2.44 -15.43
CA ASP A 17 -9.75 3.06 -16.39
C ASP A 17 -8.36 2.42 -16.30
N ASP A 18 -8.18 1.51 -17.24
CA ASP A 18 -6.96 0.99 -17.84
C ASP A 18 -5.84 2.07 -17.95
N MET A 19 -5.19 2.39 -16.84
CA MET A 19 -3.85 3.00 -16.83
C MET A 19 -2.93 1.93 -16.26
N GLU A 20 -2.33 1.14 -17.15
CA GLU A 20 -1.22 0.22 -16.88
C GLU A 20 -1.29 -0.44 -15.49
N ASN A 21 -1.94 -1.60 -15.41
CA ASN A 21 -2.08 -2.41 -14.20
C ASN A 21 -0.73 -3.02 -13.77
N GLU A 22 0.25 -2.15 -13.50
CA GLU A 22 1.56 -2.48 -12.96
C GLU A 22 1.37 -2.85 -11.49
N LEU A 23 0.96 -4.10 -11.28
CA LEU A 23 0.86 -4.68 -9.94
C LEU A 23 2.26 -4.89 -9.38
N ALA A 24 2.45 -4.49 -8.14
CA ALA A 24 3.62 -4.87 -7.35
C ALA A 24 3.21 -5.68 -6.13
N THR A 25 4.12 -6.54 -5.69
CA THR A 25 3.98 -7.25 -4.42
C THR A 25 4.47 -6.34 -3.30
N ILE A 26 3.56 -5.89 -2.46
CA ILE A 26 3.83 -5.04 -1.30
C ILE A 26 4.02 -5.92 -0.07
N GLN A 27 5.21 -5.92 0.52
CA GLN A 27 5.49 -6.60 1.78
C GLN A 27 5.43 -5.64 2.94
N VAL A 28 4.64 -5.97 3.95
CA VAL A 28 4.46 -5.16 5.16
C VAL A 28 4.78 -6.05 6.36
N PRO A 29 5.66 -5.64 7.28
CA PRO A 29 5.97 -6.44 8.44
C PRO A 29 4.75 -6.56 9.33
N ASP A 30 4.51 -7.79 9.76
CA ASP A 30 3.42 -8.19 10.63
C ASP A 30 3.98 -9.02 11.80
N HIS A 31 3.15 -9.36 12.78
CA HIS A 31 3.54 -10.19 13.92
C HIS A 31 4.09 -11.58 13.51
N HIS A 32 3.70 -12.06 12.32
CA HIS A 32 4.14 -13.34 11.77
C HIS A 32 5.38 -13.23 10.85
N GLY A 33 5.94 -12.04 10.66
CA GLY A 33 7.05 -11.78 9.74
C GLY A 33 6.66 -10.72 8.72
N PHE A 34 6.02 -11.11 7.61
CA PHE A 34 5.56 -10.19 6.57
C PHE A 34 4.22 -10.64 5.99
N SER A 35 3.32 -9.68 5.81
CA SER A 35 2.11 -9.79 5.02
C SER A 35 2.38 -9.26 3.62
N GLU A 36 1.94 -10.00 2.61
CA GLU A 36 2.13 -9.64 1.20
C GLU A 36 0.79 -9.25 0.57
N TYR A 37 0.76 -8.09 -0.10
CA TYR A 37 -0.40 -7.57 -0.79
C TYR A 37 -0.04 -7.32 -2.24
N ARG A 38 -0.90 -7.71 -3.18
CA ARG A 38 -0.71 -7.37 -4.59
C ARG A 38 -1.60 -6.17 -4.91
N LEU A 39 -0.98 -5.00 -5.05
CA LEU A 39 -1.67 -3.72 -5.24
C LEU A 39 -1.12 -3.03 -6.48
N ASP A 40 -1.95 -2.22 -7.13
CA ASP A 40 -1.50 -1.27 -8.14
C ASP A 40 -0.82 -0.06 -7.48
N LYS A 41 -0.29 0.84 -8.31
CA LYS A 41 0.43 2.03 -7.86
C LYS A 41 -0.43 2.97 -7.01
N HIS A 42 -1.68 3.21 -7.40
CA HIS A 42 -2.58 4.12 -6.69
C HIS A 42 -2.93 3.55 -5.31
N ASP A 43 -3.34 2.28 -5.26
CA ASP A 43 -3.65 1.58 -4.02
C ASP A 43 -2.43 1.45 -3.12
N THR A 44 -1.23 1.24 -3.68
CA THR A 44 0.03 1.21 -2.90
C THR A 44 0.32 2.56 -2.24
N LEU A 45 0.18 3.67 -2.97
CA LEU A 45 0.38 5.01 -2.41
C LEU A 45 -0.64 5.33 -1.32
N ASN A 46 -1.89 4.93 -1.52
CA ASN A 46 -2.92 5.04 -0.48
C ASN A 46 -2.58 4.17 0.72
N PHE A 47 -2.19 2.92 0.52
CA PHE A 47 -1.80 1.99 1.56
C PHE A 47 -0.65 2.55 2.42
N ILE A 48 0.40 3.12 1.81
CA ILE A 48 1.52 3.75 2.51
C ILE A 48 1.03 4.90 3.41
N LYS A 49 0.14 5.76 2.89
CA LYS A 49 -0.45 6.86 3.66
C LYS A 49 -1.27 6.36 4.84
N PHE A 50 -2.14 5.37 4.63
CA PHE A 50 -2.94 4.76 5.69
C PHE A 50 -2.04 4.11 6.74
N TYR A 51 -1.04 3.36 6.32
CA TYR A 51 -0.08 2.71 7.22
C TYR A 51 0.69 3.72 8.06
N ALA A 52 1.15 4.83 7.46
CA ALA A 52 1.81 5.93 8.17
C ALA A 52 0.94 6.51 9.29
N LEU A 53 -0.36 6.68 9.03
CA LEU A 53 -1.34 7.12 10.04
C LEU A 53 -1.52 6.08 11.15
N THR A 54 -1.54 4.78 10.81
CA THR A 54 -1.66 3.68 11.77
C THR A 54 -0.47 3.63 12.73
N ILE A 55 0.75 3.73 12.21
CA ILE A 55 1.98 3.68 13.03
C ILE A 55 2.36 5.03 13.63
N ARG A 56 1.64 6.12 13.29
CA ARG A 56 1.94 7.52 13.65
C ARG A 56 3.40 7.92 13.35
N SER A 57 3.96 7.39 12.28
CA SER A 57 5.34 7.61 11.86
C SER A 57 5.44 7.46 10.34
N GLU A 58 6.44 8.10 9.75
CA GLU A 58 6.74 7.94 8.34
C GLU A 58 7.34 6.55 8.09
N PRO A 59 6.71 5.70 7.25
CA PRO A 59 7.23 4.39 6.92
C PRO A 59 8.33 4.51 5.86
N TRP A 60 9.31 3.62 5.92
CA TRP A 60 10.30 3.51 4.85
C TRP A 60 9.78 2.56 3.79
N VAL A 61 9.84 3.00 2.54
CA VAL A 61 9.43 2.19 1.39
C VAL A 61 10.69 1.78 0.64
N PHE A 62 10.84 0.49 0.41
CA PHE A 62 11.96 -0.10 -0.32
C PHE A 62 11.44 -0.71 -1.62
N ALA A 63 11.87 -0.19 -2.75
CA ALA A 63 11.52 -0.69 -4.07
C ALA A 63 12.79 -1.24 -4.71
N GLY A 64 12.83 -2.54 -5.05
CA GLY A 64 14.00 -3.14 -5.71
C GLY A 64 15.28 -3.08 -4.87
N GLY A 65 15.15 -3.06 -3.54
CA GLY A 65 16.28 -2.94 -2.61
C GLY A 65 16.77 -1.51 -2.36
N GLN A 66 16.17 -0.50 -2.98
CA GLN A 66 16.48 0.91 -2.72
C GLN A 66 15.36 1.58 -1.92
N MET A 67 15.72 2.41 -0.94
CA MET A 67 14.75 3.22 -0.23
C MET A 67 14.23 4.33 -1.16
N MET A 68 12.91 4.43 -1.31
CA MET A 68 12.24 5.41 -2.15
C MET A 68 11.20 6.16 -1.33
N GLN A 69 11.06 7.46 -1.60
CA GLN A 69 9.97 8.26 -1.07
C GLN A 69 8.66 8.00 -1.83
N PRO A 70 7.49 8.29 -1.25
CA PRO A 70 6.20 8.12 -1.92
C PRO A 70 6.12 8.84 -3.27
N GLU A 71 6.69 10.04 -3.38
CA GLU A 71 6.77 10.74 -4.67
C GLU A 71 7.61 9.98 -5.71
N GLN A 72 8.77 9.45 -5.30
CA GLN A 72 9.64 8.68 -6.19
C GLN A 72 8.98 7.35 -6.58
N LEU A 73 8.23 6.74 -5.66
CA LEU A 73 7.48 5.52 -5.91
C LEU A 73 6.37 5.76 -6.95
N ALA A 74 5.71 6.91 -6.93
CA ALA A 74 4.71 7.28 -7.93
C ALA A 74 5.31 7.33 -9.35
N GLU A 75 6.57 7.76 -9.47
CA GLU A 75 7.30 7.81 -10.74
C GLU A 75 7.96 6.46 -11.10
N ALA A 76 8.01 5.50 -10.17
CA ALA A 76 8.70 4.24 -10.38
C ALA A 76 7.88 3.23 -11.22
N ALA A 77 8.59 2.38 -11.97
CA ALA A 77 7.99 1.31 -12.77
C ALA A 77 7.76 0.06 -11.92
N PHE A 78 6.52 -0.17 -11.49
CA PHE A 78 6.16 -1.27 -10.59
C PHE A 78 6.37 -2.62 -11.25
N ALA A 79 6.18 -2.70 -12.57
CA ALA A 79 6.47 -3.90 -13.36
C ALA A 79 7.95 -4.31 -13.32
N THR A 80 8.87 -3.36 -13.12
CA THR A 80 10.32 -3.62 -13.04
C THR A 80 10.79 -3.93 -11.62
N ILE A 81 10.17 -3.30 -10.63
CA ILE A 81 10.53 -3.45 -9.22
C ILE A 81 10.16 -4.84 -8.68
N GLY A 82 8.97 -5.34 -9.05
CA GLY A 82 8.43 -6.64 -8.64
C GLY A 82 7.99 -6.69 -7.16
N VAL A 83 8.86 -6.33 -6.23
CA VAL A 83 8.59 -6.35 -4.79
C VAL A 83 8.93 -5.00 -4.15
N ILE A 84 7.94 -4.42 -3.48
CA ILE A 84 8.06 -3.22 -2.67
C ILE A 84 7.90 -3.63 -1.21
N ARG A 85 8.87 -3.35 -0.37
CA ARG A 85 8.78 -3.60 1.07
C ARG A 85 8.54 -2.28 1.80
N ILE A 86 7.46 -2.22 2.55
CA ILE A 86 7.17 -1.13 3.46
C ILE A 86 7.67 -1.58 4.83
N THR A 87 8.46 -0.77 5.52
CA THR A 87 8.85 -1.02 6.90
C THR A 87 8.41 0.14 7.78
N PRO A 88 7.89 -0.10 8.98
CA PRO A 88 7.67 0.97 9.93
C PRO A 88 9.02 1.63 10.16
N GLY A 89 9.05 2.96 10.13
CA GLY A 89 10.26 3.69 10.48
C GLY A 89 10.71 3.17 11.84
N LEU A 90 11.95 2.70 11.93
CA LEU A 90 12.61 2.46 13.20
C LEU A 90 12.81 3.83 13.84
N VAL A 91 11.75 4.37 14.45
CA VAL A 91 11.89 5.35 15.52
C VAL A 91 12.64 4.56 16.58
N GLY A 92 13.96 4.77 16.59
CA GLY A 92 14.82 4.20 17.61
C GLY A 92 14.11 4.36 18.94
N VAL A 93 14.13 3.31 19.73
CA VAL A 93 13.80 3.38 21.15
C VAL A 93 14.71 4.42 21.82
N THR A 94 14.42 5.70 21.62
CA THR A 94 14.49 6.62 22.72
C THR A 94 13.35 6.15 23.62
N ARG A 95 13.65 5.10 24.39
CA ARG A 95 13.21 5.08 25.77
C ARG A 95 13.51 6.50 26.22
N LYS A 96 12.47 7.33 26.34
CA LYS A 96 12.56 8.53 27.14
C LYS A 96 13.04 7.97 28.46
N GLU A 97 14.35 8.12 28.70
CA GLU A 97 14.95 7.78 29.96
C GLU A 97 14.04 8.43 30.99
N GLU A 98 13.46 7.56 31.80
CA GLU A 98 12.96 7.92 33.10
C GLU A 98 14.06 8.73 33.79
N SER A 99 13.87 10.04 33.84
CA SER A 99 14.70 11.03 34.52
C SER A 99 13.86 12.30 34.58
N ALA A 100 13.44 12.83 35.72
CA ALA A 100 13.48 12.44 37.11
C ALA A 100 12.35 13.22 37.81
#